data_AF-A0A7C4LEZ2-F1
#
_entry.id   AF-A0A7C4LEZ2-F1
#
_cell.length_a   1.000
_cell.length_b   1.000
_cell.length_c   1.000
_cell.angle_alpha   90.00
_cell.angle_beta   90.00
_cell.angle_gamma   90.00
#
_symmetry.space_group_name_H-M   'P 1'
#
loop_
_entity.id
_entity.type
_entity.pdbx_description
1 polymer ?
#
loop_
_entity_poly.entity_id
_entity_poly.type
_entity_poly.pdbx_seq_one_letter_code
_entity_poly.pdbx_strand_id
1 'polypeptide(L)'
;MVKAVGDYGWLAEVKQVSPETVTIGRTLGQEGGWVLTLDPAVAAELYIQQHLDQYRLNPFVDYWEGWNEFIFGPAEELRWFAQFEAERACQMQALGYRAAVGGFAVGWPRTYPEMELFLPALEAAQRCGGLFHLHEYNKPLLHCAVQTGSDEIIPGAPALRVPAGPLTFRYRFWYEGLLKPRGLGDLPLVISEYGIDAVTAIGCADPDSHGARTWKHYAAWWTANGFGVDGPAAYVNQLAWADREMRHDGYVLGATVFTVGATDSGSQWNGWDIHDVLIPLAHYLVTQR
;
A
#
# COMPACT_ATOMS: atom_id res chain seq x y z
N MET A 1 3.73 10.59 -5.88
CA MET A 1 4.20 10.08 -4.59
C MET A 1 5.49 9.30 -4.80
N VAL A 2 6.39 9.28 -3.82
CA VAL A 2 7.63 8.48 -3.83
C VAL A 2 7.81 7.83 -2.46
N LYS A 3 8.20 6.55 -2.42
CA LYS A 3 8.52 5.82 -1.19
C LYS A 3 9.98 5.41 -1.20
N ALA A 4 10.62 5.52 -0.04
CA ALA A 4 11.99 5.10 0.19
C ALA A 4 12.04 4.11 1.37
N VAL A 5 12.89 3.09 1.25
CA VAL A 5 13.02 2.01 2.23
C VAL A 5 14.48 1.89 2.64
N GLY A 6 14.76 2.03 3.94
CA GLY A 6 16.10 1.90 4.51
C GLY A 6 17.06 3.06 4.23
N ASP A 7 17.00 3.68 3.04
CA ASP A 7 17.77 4.87 2.64
C ASP A 7 16.84 5.95 2.08
N TYR A 8 16.85 7.13 2.70
CA TYR A 8 15.92 8.23 2.41
C TYR A 8 16.61 9.53 1.98
N GLY A 9 17.95 9.61 1.99
CA GLY A 9 18.65 10.87 1.76
C GLY A 9 18.32 11.49 0.40
N TRP A 10 18.12 10.63 -0.60
CA TRP A 10 17.76 11.02 -1.97
C TRP A 10 16.35 11.63 -2.11
N LEU A 11 15.49 11.53 -1.09
CA LEU A 11 14.20 12.24 -1.09
C LEU A 11 14.38 13.77 -1.09
N ALA A 12 15.53 14.27 -0.65
CA ALA A 12 15.88 15.68 -0.83
C ALA A 12 15.87 16.10 -2.32
N GLU A 13 16.39 15.25 -3.20
CA GLU A 13 16.42 15.50 -4.64
C GLU A 13 15.01 15.43 -5.25
N VAL A 14 14.18 14.49 -4.77
CA VAL A 14 12.76 14.42 -5.14
C VAL A 14 12.06 15.74 -4.82
N LYS A 15 12.25 16.26 -3.60
CA LYS A 15 11.65 17.53 -3.16
C LYS A 15 12.22 18.75 -3.90
N GLN A 16 13.47 18.72 -4.35
CA GLN A 16 14.03 19.77 -5.19
C GLN A 16 13.37 19.83 -6.57
N VAL A 17 13.07 18.68 -7.17
CA VAL A 17 12.46 18.60 -8.51
C VAL A 17 10.94 18.75 -8.47
N SER A 18 10.29 18.20 -7.45
CA SER A 18 8.84 18.17 -7.30
C SER A 18 8.44 18.37 -5.82
N PRO A 19 8.44 19.63 -5.33
CA PRO A 19 8.25 19.95 -3.91
C PRO A 19 6.96 19.39 -3.29
N GLU A 20 5.88 19.37 -4.09
CA GLU A 20 4.55 18.89 -3.68
C GLU A 20 4.41 17.36 -3.72
N THR A 21 5.44 16.63 -4.18
CA THR A 21 5.39 15.16 -4.19
C THR A 21 5.38 14.64 -2.76
N VAL A 22 4.31 13.94 -2.38
CA VAL A 22 4.25 13.22 -1.10
C VAL A 22 5.33 12.14 -1.07
N THR A 23 6.07 12.12 0.03
CA THR A 23 7.19 11.21 0.28
C THR A 23 6.92 10.34 1.50
N ILE A 24 7.19 9.04 1.37
CA ILE A 24 6.96 8.05 2.43
C ILE A 24 8.29 7.39 2.79
N GLY A 25 8.59 7.30 4.07
CA GLY A 25 9.74 6.56 4.60
C GLY A 25 9.29 5.28 5.30
N ARG A 26 9.94 4.15 4.98
CA ARG A 26 9.79 2.90 5.74
C ARG A 26 11.12 2.49 6.35
N THR A 27 11.14 2.31 7.67
CA THR A 27 12.28 1.75 8.39
C THR A 27 12.28 0.23 8.31
N LEU A 28 13.45 -0.39 8.41
CA LEU A 28 13.57 -1.84 8.41
C LEU A 28 13.49 -2.37 9.83
N GLY A 29 12.84 -3.52 10.01
CA GLY A 29 12.68 -4.17 11.29
C GLY A 29 11.30 -3.96 11.90
N GLN A 30 10.83 -4.96 12.62
CA GLN A 30 9.56 -4.97 13.33
C GLN A 30 9.67 -5.88 14.55
N GLU A 31 9.06 -5.47 15.66
CA GLU A 31 9.17 -6.16 16.95
C GLU A 31 7.90 -6.97 17.21
N GLY A 32 7.70 -8.02 16.41
CA GLY A 32 6.49 -8.86 16.50
C GLY A 32 6.29 -9.52 17.86
N GLY A 33 7.36 -9.68 18.65
CA GLY A 33 7.30 -10.20 20.02
C GLY A 33 6.57 -9.30 21.02
N TRP A 34 6.31 -8.03 20.70
CA TRP A 34 5.60 -7.08 21.57
C TRP A 34 4.08 -7.28 21.57
N VAL A 35 3.55 -7.88 20.52
CA VAL A 35 2.11 -8.09 20.35
C VAL A 35 1.58 -8.93 21.53
N LEU A 36 0.61 -8.38 22.26
CA LEU A 36 0.01 -8.96 23.47
C LEU A 36 0.96 -9.19 24.67
N THR A 37 2.24 -8.79 24.58
CA THR A 37 3.21 -8.93 25.68
C THR A 37 3.62 -7.57 26.26
N LEU A 38 3.50 -6.50 25.48
CA LEU A 38 3.78 -5.13 25.88
C LEU A 38 2.52 -4.28 25.75
N ASP A 39 2.37 -3.27 26.61
CA ASP A 39 1.30 -2.28 26.43
C ASP A 39 1.46 -1.55 25.08
N PRO A 40 0.42 -1.41 24.26
CA PRO A 40 0.53 -0.82 22.92
C PRO A 40 1.00 0.65 22.91
N ALA A 41 0.68 1.43 23.95
CA ALA A 41 1.15 2.81 24.04
C ALA A 41 2.65 2.87 24.37
N VAL A 42 3.12 1.99 25.25
CA VAL A 42 4.55 1.81 25.54
C VAL A 42 5.30 1.29 24.31
N ALA A 43 4.72 0.33 23.58
CA ALA A 43 5.30 -0.17 22.33
C ALA A 43 5.45 0.94 21.28
N ALA A 44 4.45 1.82 21.15
CA ALA A 44 4.50 2.97 20.26
C ALA A 44 5.64 3.93 20.63
N GLU A 45 5.78 4.24 21.92
CA GLU A 45 6.86 5.09 22.42
C GLU A 45 8.24 4.48 22.10
N LEU A 46 8.45 3.20 22.42
CA LEU A 46 9.70 2.51 22.15
C LEU A 46 10.02 2.46 20.65
N TYR A 47 9.02 2.17 19.82
CA TYR A 47 9.18 2.18 18.36
C TYR A 47 9.63 3.56 17.86
N ILE A 48 9.01 4.64 18.33
CA ILE A 48 9.39 6.00 17.95
C ILE A 48 10.82 6.31 18.42
N GLN A 49 11.16 5.98 19.66
CA GLN A 49 12.49 6.22 20.21
C GLN A 49 13.59 5.50 19.43
N GLN A 50 13.35 4.25 19.01
CA GLN A 50 14.29 3.47 18.19
C GLN A 50 14.61 4.15 16.84
N HIS A 51 13.67 4.91 16.28
CA HIS A 51 13.78 5.50 14.94
C HIS A 51 13.94 7.02 14.95
N LEU A 52 13.94 7.65 16.12
CA LEU A 52 13.86 9.12 16.24
C LEU A 52 15.04 9.84 15.55
N ASP A 53 16.24 9.30 15.66
CA ASP A 53 17.41 9.88 14.99
C ASP A 53 17.32 9.75 13.48
N GLN A 54 16.75 8.64 12.98
CA GLN A 54 16.47 8.46 11.56
C GLN A 54 15.44 9.47 11.07
N TYR A 55 14.38 9.74 11.84
CA TYR A 55 13.40 10.77 11.49
C TYR A 55 14.03 12.17 11.43
N ARG A 56 14.88 12.51 12.40
CA ARG A 56 15.59 13.80 12.48
C ARG A 56 16.52 14.03 11.30
N LEU A 57 17.24 12.99 10.88
CA LEU A 57 18.22 13.08 9.78
C LEU A 57 17.56 13.15 8.40
N ASN A 58 16.26 12.87 8.30
CA ASN A 58 15.54 12.77 7.02
C ASN A 58 14.30 13.67 6.99
N PRO A 59 14.46 15.01 7.03
CA PRO A 59 13.35 15.96 7.11
C PRO A 59 12.49 16.04 5.84
N PHE A 60 12.93 15.41 4.75
CA PHE A 60 12.20 15.34 3.48
C PHE A 60 11.25 14.15 3.38
N VAL A 61 11.06 13.39 4.46
CA VAL A 61 10.00 12.38 4.57
C VAL A 61 8.74 13.02 5.15
N ASP A 62 7.65 13.02 4.38
CA ASP A 62 6.38 13.61 4.82
C ASP A 62 5.65 12.74 5.84
N TYR A 63 5.68 11.41 5.63
CA TYR A 63 5.04 10.41 6.48
C TYR A 63 5.91 9.18 6.67
N TRP A 64 5.88 8.61 7.88
CA TRP A 64 6.61 7.40 8.25
C TRP A 64 5.68 6.22 8.46
N GLU A 65 5.92 5.14 7.71
CA GLU A 65 5.26 3.86 7.94
C GLU A 65 5.68 3.26 9.29
N GLY A 66 4.79 2.44 9.85
CA GLY A 66 5.06 1.59 10.99
C GLY A 66 5.57 0.22 10.55
N TRP A 67 4.99 -0.84 11.11
CA TRP A 67 5.35 -2.21 10.77
C TRP A 67 4.92 -2.59 9.35
N ASN A 68 5.77 -3.38 8.69
CA ASN A 68 5.52 -3.86 7.34
C ASN A 68 4.70 -5.14 7.36
N GLU A 69 3.68 -5.19 6.50
CA GLU A 69 2.88 -6.38 6.21
C GLU A 69 2.41 -7.15 7.46
N PHE A 70 1.82 -6.41 8.39
CA PHE A 70 1.26 -6.98 9.61
C PHE A 70 0.18 -8.01 9.28
N ILE A 71 0.36 -9.20 9.85
CA ILE A 71 -0.55 -10.33 9.80
C ILE A 71 -0.86 -10.69 11.26
N PHE A 72 -2.13 -11.01 11.53
CA PHE A 72 -2.59 -11.35 12.87
C PHE A 72 -3.36 -12.68 12.88
N GLY A 73 -3.33 -13.37 14.00
CA GLY A 73 -4.14 -14.55 14.25
C GLY A 73 -5.51 -14.15 14.82
N PRO A 74 -5.65 -14.08 16.16
CA PRO A 74 -6.90 -13.70 16.83
C PRO A 74 -7.17 -12.20 16.81
N ALA A 75 -8.43 -11.82 17.08
CA ALA A 75 -8.90 -10.43 17.06
C ALA A 75 -8.19 -9.53 18.09
N GLU A 76 -7.68 -10.12 19.17
CA GLU A 76 -6.92 -9.43 20.21
C GLU A 76 -5.62 -8.83 19.67
N GLU A 77 -4.93 -9.54 18.77
CA GLU A 77 -3.71 -9.02 18.13
C GLU A 77 -4.03 -7.82 17.24
N LEU A 78 -5.14 -7.85 16.49
CA LEU A 78 -5.57 -6.71 15.68
C LEU A 78 -5.98 -5.51 16.55
N ARG A 79 -6.69 -5.73 17.66
CA ARG A 79 -7.02 -4.66 18.61
C ARG A 79 -5.77 -4.04 19.22
N TRP A 80 -4.79 -4.87 19.57
CA TRP A 80 -3.50 -4.41 20.06
C TRP A 80 -2.79 -3.56 19.02
N PHE A 81 -2.72 -4.04 17.77
CA PHE A 81 -2.08 -3.32 16.67
C PHE A 81 -2.80 -2.00 16.34
N ALA A 82 -4.14 -1.97 16.40
CA ALA A 82 -4.92 -0.75 16.25
C ALA A 82 -4.57 0.30 17.31
N GLN A 83 -4.45 -0.12 18.58
CA GLN A 83 -4.05 0.80 19.65
C GLN A 83 -2.59 1.26 19.48
N PHE A 84 -1.67 0.36 19.10
CA PHE A 84 -0.28 0.72 18.82
C PHE A 84 -0.17 1.78 17.72
N GLU A 85 -0.84 1.58 16.58
CA GLU A 85 -0.85 2.54 15.48
C GLU A 85 -1.54 3.86 15.87
N ALA A 86 -2.61 3.81 16.66
CA ALA A 86 -3.28 5.00 17.17
C ALA A 86 -2.37 5.85 18.07
N GLU A 87 -1.69 5.21 19.02
CA GLU A 87 -0.74 5.86 19.93
C GLU A 87 0.47 6.39 19.17
N ARG A 88 1.02 5.59 18.25
CA ARG A 88 2.16 6.01 17.41
C ARG A 88 1.81 7.25 16.60
N ALA A 89 0.64 7.29 15.96
CA ALA A 89 0.25 8.44 15.16
C ALA A 89 0.22 9.74 15.96
N CYS A 90 -0.36 9.73 17.16
CA CYS A 90 -0.47 10.94 17.98
C CYS A 90 0.82 11.30 18.71
N GLN A 91 1.61 10.32 19.14
CA GLN A 91 2.94 10.57 19.70
C GLN A 91 3.90 11.14 18.64
N MET A 92 3.85 10.64 17.39
CA MET A 92 4.63 11.21 16.28
C MET A 92 4.21 12.64 15.98
N GLN A 93 2.89 12.94 15.97
CA GLN A 93 2.39 14.30 15.79
C GLN A 93 2.97 15.26 16.85
N ALA A 94 2.97 14.84 18.12
CA ALA A 94 3.51 15.66 19.21
C ALA A 94 5.01 15.99 19.05
N LEU A 95 5.74 15.18 18.28
CA LEU A 95 7.15 15.38 17.94
C LEU A 95 7.37 16.09 16.60
N GLY A 96 6.31 16.49 15.91
CA GLY A 96 6.38 17.16 14.60
C GLY A 96 6.52 16.23 13.40
N TYR A 97 6.25 14.93 13.56
CA TYR A 97 6.24 13.94 12.48
C TYR A 97 4.82 13.47 12.17
N ARG A 98 4.63 12.79 11.04
CA ARG A 98 3.34 12.21 10.66
C ARG A 98 3.48 10.72 10.40
N ALA A 99 2.51 9.94 10.86
CA ALA A 99 2.47 8.50 10.68
C ALA A 99 1.63 8.10 9.45
N ALA A 100 2.09 7.10 8.72
CA ALA A 100 1.24 6.29 7.87
C ALA A 100 0.84 5.03 8.65
N VAL A 101 -0.45 4.83 8.94
CA VAL A 101 -0.99 3.69 9.70
C VAL A 101 -1.61 2.64 8.79
N GLY A 102 -1.66 1.37 9.19
CA GLY A 102 -2.33 0.31 8.42
C GLY A 102 -1.40 -0.86 8.18
N GLY A 103 -0.37 -0.69 7.36
CA GLY A 103 0.75 -1.62 7.23
C GLY A 103 0.39 -3.09 6.99
N PHE A 104 -0.83 -3.40 6.55
CA PHE A 104 -1.31 -4.78 6.43
C PHE A 104 -0.69 -5.49 5.24
N ALA A 105 -0.45 -6.80 5.38
CA ALA A 105 -0.13 -7.64 4.23
C ALA A 105 -1.27 -7.63 3.21
N VAL A 106 -0.95 -7.87 1.94
CA VAL A 106 -1.96 -7.93 0.88
C VAL A 106 -3.09 -8.91 1.22
N GLY A 107 -4.34 -8.46 1.02
CA GLY A 107 -5.54 -9.24 1.34
C GLY A 107 -5.99 -9.18 2.81
N TRP A 108 -5.27 -8.45 3.67
CA TRP A 108 -5.64 -8.24 5.08
C TRP A 108 -6.28 -6.85 5.33
N PRO A 109 -7.09 -6.70 6.39
CA PRO A 109 -7.73 -7.75 7.21
C PRO A 109 -8.55 -8.71 6.36
N ARG A 110 -8.73 -9.98 6.76
CA ARG A 110 -9.33 -11.02 5.90
C ARG A 110 -10.82 -10.85 5.73
N THR A 111 -11.50 -10.33 6.75
CA THR A 111 -12.95 -10.12 6.76
C THR A 111 -13.28 -8.64 6.94
N TYR A 112 -14.48 -8.27 6.52
CA TYR A 112 -14.94 -6.90 6.65
C TYR A 112 -15.14 -6.45 8.11
N PRO A 113 -15.71 -7.28 9.02
CA PRO A 113 -15.81 -6.92 10.43
C PRO A 113 -14.47 -6.79 11.16
N GLU A 114 -13.41 -7.49 10.72
CA GLU A 114 -12.07 -7.30 11.30
C GLU A 114 -11.60 -5.85 11.11
N MET A 115 -11.90 -5.21 9.97
CA MET A 115 -11.51 -3.81 9.74
C MET A 115 -12.14 -2.84 10.74
N GLU A 116 -13.32 -3.16 11.31
CA GLU A 116 -13.92 -2.33 12.37
C GLU A 116 -13.05 -2.28 13.63
N LEU A 117 -12.30 -3.34 13.93
CA LEU A 117 -11.37 -3.37 15.07
C LEU A 117 -10.18 -2.44 14.88
N PHE A 118 -9.88 -2.05 13.64
CA PHE A 118 -8.80 -1.13 13.31
C PHE A 118 -9.25 0.34 13.22
N LEU A 119 -10.55 0.63 13.34
CA LEU A 119 -11.06 2.01 13.32
C LEU A 119 -10.35 2.97 14.28
N PRO A 120 -9.98 2.59 15.53
CA PRO A 120 -9.25 3.50 16.43
C PRO A 120 -7.96 4.06 15.84
N ALA A 121 -7.21 3.27 15.06
CA ALA A 121 -5.99 3.72 14.38
C ALA A 121 -6.29 4.73 13.28
N LEU A 122 -7.35 4.50 12.50
CA LEU A 122 -7.76 5.41 11.42
C LEU A 122 -8.31 6.73 11.95
N GLU A 123 -9.10 6.67 13.02
CA GLU A 123 -9.58 7.86 13.73
C GLU A 123 -8.42 8.66 14.31
N ALA A 124 -7.42 7.99 14.91
CA ALA A 124 -6.22 8.64 15.40
C ALA A 124 -5.39 9.25 14.26
N ALA A 125 -5.21 8.55 13.14
CA ALA A 125 -4.53 9.10 11.97
C ALA A 125 -5.21 10.39 11.48
N GLN A 126 -6.55 10.40 11.36
CA GLN A 126 -7.28 11.61 10.95
C GLN A 126 -7.08 12.76 11.96
N ARG A 127 -7.23 12.49 13.27
CA ARG A 127 -7.07 13.52 14.31
C ARG A 127 -5.63 14.03 14.44
N CYS A 128 -4.65 13.16 14.23
CA CYS A 128 -3.25 13.42 14.50
C CYS A 128 -2.44 13.76 13.23
N GLY A 129 -3.12 13.99 12.09
CA GLY A 129 -2.50 14.44 10.85
C GLY A 129 -1.69 13.35 10.12
N GLY A 130 -1.96 12.08 10.41
CA GLY A 130 -1.45 10.93 9.69
C GLY A 130 -2.23 10.61 8.42
N LEU A 131 -1.94 9.46 7.83
CA LEU A 131 -2.66 8.90 6.69
C LEU A 131 -2.85 7.39 6.84
N PHE A 132 -3.73 6.80 6.06
CA PHE A 132 -3.90 5.36 5.95
C PHE A 132 -3.02 4.81 4.81
N HIS A 133 -2.36 3.67 5.01
CA HIS A 133 -1.65 2.98 3.95
C HIS A 133 -1.96 1.49 3.86
N LEU A 134 -1.94 0.98 2.63
CA LEU A 134 -2.23 -0.41 2.28
C LEU A 134 -1.27 -0.94 1.22
N HIS A 135 -1.11 -2.27 1.19
CA HIS A 135 -0.46 -2.99 0.10
C HIS A 135 -1.54 -3.66 -0.77
N GLU A 136 -1.50 -3.43 -2.08
CA GLU A 136 -2.41 -4.08 -3.02
C GLU A 136 -1.64 -4.71 -4.19
N TYR A 137 -1.67 -6.04 -4.25
CA TYR A 137 -1.08 -6.81 -5.34
C TYR A 137 -2.12 -7.75 -5.96
N ASN A 138 -1.99 -8.04 -7.25
CA ASN A 138 -2.87 -8.98 -7.95
C ASN A 138 -2.08 -9.88 -8.91
N LYS A 139 -2.73 -10.91 -9.47
CA LYS A 139 -2.21 -11.68 -10.61
C LYS A 139 -3.32 -12.40 -11.38
N PRO A 140 -3.14 -12.72 -12.68
CA PRO A 140 -2.05 -12.27 -13.56
C PRO A 140 -2.27 -10.86 -14.11
N LEU A 141 -3.43 -10.23 -13.85
CA LEU A 141 -3.74 -8.87 -14.27
C LEU A 141 -4.28 -8.07 -13.07
N LEU A 142 -3.98 -6.78 -13.02
CA LEU A 142 -4.46 -5.92 -11.93
C LEU A 142 -5.99 -5.83 -11.82
N HIS A 143 -6.71 -5.98 -12.93
CA HIS A 143 -8.18 -5.90 -12.94
C HIS A 143 -8.88 -7.21 -12.57
N CYS A 144 -8.13 -8.28 -12.26
CA CYS A 144 -8.70 -9.57 -11.95
C CYS A 144 -9.60 -9.50 -10.70
N ALA A 145 -10.82 -10.02 -10.84
CA ALA A 145 -11.88 -9.99 -9.83
C ALA A 145 -12.36 -8.58 -9.38
N VAL A 146 -12.05 -7.52 -10.13
CA VAL A 146 -12.65 -6.19 -9.90
C VAL A 146 -14.03 -6.14 -10.53
N GLN A 147 -15.06 -5.92 -9.72
CA GLN A 147 -16.46 -5.91 -10.15
C GLN A 147 -17.29 -4.89 -9.36
N THR A 148 -18.49 -4.58 -9.84
CA THR A 148 -19.45 -3.69 -9.16
C THR A 148 -20.69 -4.48 -8.75
N GLY A 149 -21.26 -4.16 -7.59
CA GLY A 149 -22.56 -4.69 -7.17
C GLY A 149 -22.54 -6.10 -6.59
N SER A 150 -21.38 -6.67 -6.27
CA SER A 150 -21.27 -7.96 -5.59
C SER A 150 -20.93 -7.77 -4.12
N ASP A 151 -21.72 -8.39 -3.25
CA ASP A 151 -21.42 -8.54 -1.82
C ASP A 151 -20.44 -9.69 -1.58
N GLU A 152 -19.95 -9.81 -0.34
CA GLU A 152 -19.12 -10.94 0.12
C GLU A 152 -17.81 -11.16 -0.67
N ILE A 153 -17.38 -10.22 -1.54
CA ILE A 153 -16.05 -10.22 -2.17
C ILE A 153 -14.95 -10.31 -1.11
N ILE A 154 -15.16 -9.55 -0.04
CA ILE A 154 -14.49 -9.75 1.25
C ILE A 154 -15.57 -10.34 2.17
N PRO A 155 -15.31 -11.41 2.93
CA PRO A 155 -16.29 -11.97 3.85
C PRO A 155 -16.92 -10.91 4.76
N GLY A 156 -18.24 -10.76 4.70
CA GLY A 156 -19.05 -9.77 5.41
C GLY A 156 -19.12 -8.37 4.78
N ALA A 157 -18.51 -8.14 3.61
CA ALA A 157 -18.53 -6.84 2.95
C ALA A 157 -19.85 -6.60 2.17
N PRO A 158 -20.33 -5.34 2.16
CA PRO A 158 -21.50 -4.98 1.38
C PRO A 158 -21.19 -4.93 -0.13
N ALA A 159 -22.24 -5.02 -0.95
CA ALA A 159 -22.13 -4.69 -2.36
C ALA A 159 -21.86 -3.19 -2.56
N LEU A 160 -20.84 -2.86 -3.36
CA LEU A 160 -20.48 -1.47 -3.67
C LEU A 160 -21.04 -1.03 -5.03
N ARG A 161 -21.27 0.28 -5.17
CA ARG A 161 -21.68 0.93 -6.43
C ARG A 161 -20.50 1.39 -7.29
N VAL A 162 -19.28 1.12 -6.84
CA VAL A 162 -18.02 1.39 -7.53
C VAL A 162 -17.28 0.08 -7.75
N PRO A 163 -16.40 -0.02 -8.78
CA PRO A 163 -15.63 -1.23 -9.01
C PRO A 163 -14.70 -1.51 -7.82
N ALA A 164 -14.73 -2.71 -7.27
CA ALA A 164 -13.80 -3.13 -6.22
C ALA A 164 -13.50 -4.63 -6.35
N GLY A 165 -12.33 -5.04 -5.88
CA GLY A 165 -11.91 -6.43 -5.88
C GLY A 165 -11.43 -6.88 -4.50
N PRO A 166 -11.17 -8.19 -4.33
CA PRO A 166 -10.64 -8.72 -3.09
C PRO A 166 -9.18 -8.28 -2.85
N LEU A 167 -8.46 -7.85 -3.89
CA LEU A 167 -7.06 -7.46 -3.80
C LEU A 167 -6.85 -6.04 -4.36
N THR A 168 -7.24 -5.79 -5.62
CA THR A 168 -7.16 -4.47 -6.24
C THR A 168 -8.39 -3.62 -5.95
N PHE A 169 -8.17 -2.37 -5.57
CA PHE A 169 -9.18 -1.43 -5.07
C PHE A 169 -9.94 -1.95 -3.86
N ARG A 170 -9.31 -2.84 -3.08
CA ARG A 170 -9.85 -3.40 -1.85
C ARG A 170 -10.19 -2.28 -0.87
N TYR A 171 -9.40 -1.19 -0.88
CA TYR A 171 -9.66 -0.01 -0.06
C TYR A 171 -11.07 0.59 -0.23
N ARG A 172 -11.72 0.43 -1.39
CA ARG A 172 -13.07 0.98 -1.62
C ARG A 172 -14.10 0.37 -0.68
N PHE A 173 -13.94 -0.88 -0.23
CA PHE A 173 -14.80 -1.46 0.80
C PHE A 173 -14.68 -0.71 2.11
N TRP A 174 -13.46 -0.36 2.51
CA TRP A 174 -13.21 0.39 3.73
C TRP A 174 -13.76 1.81 3.61
N TYR A 175 -13.48 2.51 2.51
CA TYR A 175 -13.90 3.89 2.33
C TYR A 175 -15.41 4.04 2.13
N GLU A 176 -16.01 3.31 1.19
CA GLU A 176 -17.45 3.43 0.90
C GLU A 176 -18.30 2.84 2.03
N GLY A 177 -17.88 1.71 2.58
CA GLY A 177 -18.70 0.95 3.52
C GLY A 177 -18.46 1.31 5.00
N LEU A 178 -17.25 1.70 5.40
CA LEU A 178 -16.92 1.99 6.80
C LEU A 178 -16.62 3.46 7.07
N LEU A 179 -15.70 4.07 6.32
CA LEU A 179 -15.12 5.38 6.67
C LEU A 179 -16.02 6.55 6.29
N LYS A 180 -16.53 6.61 5.05
CA LYS A 180 -17.43 7.69 4.60
C LYS A 180 -18.68 7.80 5.49
N PRO A 181 -19.41 6.71 5.81
CA PRO A 181 -20.56 6.78 6.71
C PRO A 181 -20.24 7.30 8.13
N ARG A 182 -18.97 7.22 8.55
CA ARG A 182 -18.48 7.65 9.87
C ARG A 182 -17.80 9.02 9.86
N GLY A 183 -17.81 9.74 8.72
CA GLY A 183 -17.13 11.03 8.61
C GLY A 183 -15.60 10.94 8.56
N LEU A 184 -15.06 9.77 8.20
CA LEU A 184 -13.63 9.51 8.00
C LEU A 184 -13.26 9.43 6.50
N GLY A 185 -14.17 9.83 5.61
CA GLY A 185 -14.01 9.70 4.16
C GLY A 185 -12.89 10.55 3.55
N ASP A 186 -12.44 11.58 4.28
CA ASP A 186 -11.37 12.49 3.88
C ASP A 186 -9.99 12.09 4.43
N LEU A 187 -9.89 11.00 5.20
CA LEU A 187 -8.61 10.44 5.64
C LEU A 187 -7.78 10.10 4.39
N PRO A 188 -6.58 10.67 4.19
CA PRO A 188 -5.80 10.38 3.00
C PRO A 188 -5.34 8.91 2.97
N LEU A 189 -5.37 8.33 1.78
CA LEU A 189 -4.89 6.97 1.50
C LEU A 189 -3.64 7.02 0.63
N VAL A 190 -2.67 6.18 0.95
CA VAL A 190 -1.61 5.78 0.01
C VAL A 190 -1.63 4.27 -0.18
N ILE A 191 -1.46 3.81 -1.41
CA ILE A 191 -1.19 2.40 -1.66
C ILE A 191 0.33 2.25 -1.67
N SER A 192 0.89 1.99 -0.49
CA SER A 192 2.34 2.08 -0.26
C SER A 192 3.14 0.93 -0.86
N GLU A 193 2.48 -0.09 -1.38
CA GLU A 193 3.04 -1.08 -2.29
C GLU A 193 1.97 -1.55 -3.27
N TYR A 194 2.33 -1.59 -4.55
CA TYR A 194 1.39 -1.90 -5.62
C TYR A 194 2.03 -2.69 -6.75
N GLY A 195 1.29 -3.62 -7.34
CA GLY A 195 1.72 -4.28 -8.57
C GLY A 195 1.26 -5.72 -8.74
N ILE A 196 2.09 -6.51 -9.42
CA ILE A 196 1.88 -7.95 -9.59
C ILE A 196 2.78 -8.70 -8.63
N ASP A 197 2.21 -9.62 -7.85
CA ASP A 197 2.93 -10.39 -6.84
C ASP A 197 2.40 -11.82 -6.68
N ALA A 198 3.04 -12.60 -5.81
CA ALA A 198 2.76 -13.99 -5.46
C ALA A 198 1.47 -14.16 -4.60
N VAL A 199 0.36 -13.56 -5.04
CA VAL A 199 -0.97 -13.80 -4.48
C VAL A 199 -1.65 -15.00 -5.16
N THR A 200 -2.80 -15.44 -4.65
CA THR A 200 -3.64 -16.41 -5.39
C THR A 200 -4.38 -15.67 -6.50
N ALA A 201 -4.34 -16.20 -7.73
CA ALA A 201 -5.11 -15.63 -8.84
C ALA A 201 -6.62 -15.82 -8.60
N ILE A 202 -7.41 -14.75 -8.79
CA ILE A 202 -8.86 -14.77 -8.57
C ILE A 202 -9.52 -14.08 -9.76
N GLY A 203 -10.59 -14.67 -10.32
CA GLY A 203 -11.42 -14.03 -11.35
C GLY A 203 -10.82 -13.97 -12.76
N CYS A 204 -9.59 -14.43 -12.97
CA CYS A 204 -8.94 -14.55 -14.28
C CYS A 204 -8.29 -15.92 -14.44
N ALA A 205 -8.13 -16.36 -15.70
CA ALA A 205 -7.27 -17.50 -16.00
C ALA A 205 -5.80 -17.11 -15.77
N ASP A 206 -5.08 -17.90 -14.97
CA ASP A 206 -3.66 -17.71 -14.71
C ASP A 206 -2.84 -18.65 -15.59
N PRO A 207 -1.97 -18.12 -16.49
CA PRO A 207 -1.16 -18.96 -17.37
C PRO A 207 -0.12 -19.78 -16.61
N ASP A 208 0.24 -19.40 -15.38
CA ASP A 208 1.17 -20.14 -14.52
C ASP A 208 0.84 -19.92 -13.04
N SER A 209 -0.16 -20.67 -12.57
CA SER A 209 -0.69 -20.54 -11.20
C SER A 209 0.30 -20.82 -10.08
N HIS A 210 1.41 -21.51 -10.37
CA HIS A 210 2.36 -21.97 -9.36
C HIS A 210 3.77 -21.36 -9.51
N GLY A 211 4.19 -21.01 -10.73
CA GLY A 211 5.53 -20.51 -11.02
C GLY A 211 5.62 -18.98 -11.12
N ALA A 212 4.60 -18.32 -11.67
CA ALA A 212 4.64 -16.88 -11.88
C ALA A 212 4.32 -16.10 -10.59
N ARG A 213 5.26 -15.24 -10.21
CA ARG A 213 5.20 -14.42 -8.99
C ARG A 213 5.37 -12.93 -9.23
N THR A 214 5.68 -12.52 -10.45
CA THR A 214 6.12 -11.15 -10.76
C THR A 214 5.62 -10.71 -12.12
N TRP A 215 5.61 -9.40 -12.38
CA TRP A 215 5.22 -8.85 -13.68
C TRP A 215 6.10 -9.39 -14.83
N LYS A 216 7.40 -9.61 -14.58
CA LYS A 216 8.34 -10.14 -15.59
C LYS A 216 7.98 -11.55 -16.03
N HIS A 217 7.47 -12.40 -15.13
CA HIS A 217 7.02 -13.75 -15.48
C HIS A 217 5.83 -13.72 -16.47
N TYR A 218 4.97 -12.70 -16.38
CA TYR A 218 3.81 -12.57 -17.26
C TYR A 218 4.09 -11.84 -18.57
N ALA A 219 5.24 -11.19 -18.74
CA ALA A 219 5.55 -10.36 -19.90
C ALA A 219 5.35 -11.05 -21.26
N ALA A 220 5.83 -12.30 -21.41
CA ALA A 220 5.68 -13.05 -22.65
C ALA A 220 4.21 -13.40 -22.93
N TRP A 221 3.49 -13.84 -21.89
CA TRP A 221 2.06 -14.13 -22.00
C TRP A 221 1.25 -12.87 -22.29
N TRP A 222 1.54 -11.75 -21.63
CA TRP A 222 0.86 -10.49 -21.86
C TRP A 222 1.01 -10.01 -23.31
N THR A 223 2.24 -10.10 -23.85
CA THR A 223 2.52 -9.73 -25.24
C THR A 223 1.74 -10.64 -26.21
N ALA A 224 1.76 -11.96 -25.98
CA ALA A 224 1.05 -12.92 -26.82
C ALA A 224 -0.48 -12.75 -26.80
N ASN A 225 -1.02 -12.16 -25.73
CA ASN A 225 -2.46 -11.92 -25.57
C ASN A 225 -2.87 -10.45 -25.81
N GLY A 226 -1.97 -9.63 -26.37
CA GLY A 226 -2.29 -8.27 -26.81
C GLY A 226 -2.45 -7.24 -25.68
N PHE A 227 -1.92 -7.51 -24.49
CA PHE A 227 -1.94 -6.53 -23.39
C PHE A 227 -0.90 -5.41 -23.56
N GLY A 228 0.06 -5.57 -24.48
CA GLY A 228 1.05 -4.56 -24.86
C GLY A 228 1.92 -5.05 -26.01
N VAL A 229 2.72 -4.14 -26.58
CA VAL A 229 3.66 -4.47 -27.68
C VAL A 229 4.89 -5.24 -27.20
N ASP A 230 5.21 -5.12 -25.91
CA ASP A 230 6.22 -5.87 -25.19
C ASP A 230 5.82 -5.99 -23.69
N GLY A 231 6.65 -6.66 -22.90
CA GLY A 231 6.44 -6.85 -21.46
C GLY A 231 6.29 -5.54 -20.67
N PRO A 232 7.29 -4.64 -20.72
CA PRO A 232 7.21 -3.35 -20.04
C PRO A 232 5.98 -2.52 -20.44
N ALA A 233 5.66 -2.40 -21.72
CA ALA A 233 4.48 -1.69 -22.19
C ALA A 233 3.18 -2.34 -21.68
N ALA A 234 3.11 -3.68 -21.66
CA ALA A 234 1.96 -4.37 -21.10
C ALA A 234 1.80 -4.14 -19.60
N TYR A 235 2.90 -4.01 -18.85
CA TYR A 235 2.81 -3.68 -17.44
C TYR A 235 2.38 -2.23 -17.22
N VAL A 236 2.93 -1.27 -17.99
CA VAL A 236 2.46 0.13 -17.97
C VAL A 236 0.99 0.23 -18.32
N ASN A 237 0.48 -0.54 -19.28
CA ASN A 237 -0.94 -0.52 -19.63
C ASN A 237 -1.85 -0.94 -18.45
N GLN A 238 -1.41 -1.90 -17.64
CA GLN A 238 -2.13 -2.29 -16.42
C GLN A 238 -2.05 -1.20 -15.34
N LEU A 239 -0.86 -0.64 -15.11
CA LEU A 239 -0.68 0.48 -14.17
C LEU A 239 -1.49 1.71 -14.59
N ALA A 240 -1.56 1.99 -15.89
CA ALA A 240 -2.35 3.08 -16.46
C ALA A 240 -3.86 2.85 -16.30
N TRP A 241 -4.33 1.60 -16.40
CA TRP A 241 -5.70 1.28 -16.05
C TRP A 241 -5.96 1.56 -14.56
N ALA A 242 -5.07 1.11 -13.69
CA ALA A 242 -5.21 1.32 -12.25
C ALA A 242 -5.18 2.80 -11.85
N ASP A 243 -4.27 3.59 -12.43
CA ASP A 243 -4.19 5.04 -12.19
C ASP A 243 -5.49 5.76 -12.58
N ARG A 244 -6.05 5.47 -13.77
CA ARG A 244 -7.33 6.05 -14.20
C ARG A 244 -8.46 5.77 -13.22
N GLU A 245 -8.54 4.53 -12.72
CA GLU A 245 -9.54 4.14 -11.74
C GLU A 245 -9.32 4.84 -10.39
N MET A 246 -8.09 4.86 -9.86
CA MET A 246 -7.77 5.50 -8.58
C MET A 246 -8.01 7.02 -8.60
N ARG A 247 -7.88 7.68 -9.75
CA ARG A 247 -8.15 9.13 -9.88
C ARG A 247 -9.61 9.52 -9.67
N HIS A 248 -10.53 8.56 -9.67
CA HIS A 248 -11.92 8.80 -9.27
C HIS A 248 -12.09 8.91 -7.74
N ASP A 249 -11.09 8.50 -6.97
CA ASP A 249 -11.13 8.45 -5.51
C ASP A 249 -10.29 9.59 -4.92
N GLY A 250 -10.92 10.73 -4.65
CA GLY A 250 -10.22 11.96 -4.22
C GLY A 250 -9.44 11.87 -2.90
N TYR A 251 -9.65 10.81 -2.10
CA TYR A 251 -8.88 10.52 -0.90
C TYR A 251 -7.58 9.73 -1.18
N VAL A 252 -7.37 9.22 -2.39
CA VAL A 252 -6.16 8.46 -2.76
C VAL A 252 -5.08 9.42 -3.27
N LEU A 253 -3.97 9.52 -2.53
CA LEU A 253 -2.82 10.35 -2.91
C LEU A 253 -1.94 9.70 -3.98
N GLY A 254 -2.02 8.37 -4.11
CA GLY A 254 -1.35 7.60 -5.15
C GLY A 254 -0.92 6.21 -4.69
N ALA A 255 -0.21 5.51 -5.58
CA ALA A 255 0.36 4.18 -5.34
C ALA A 255 1.87 4.17 -5.62
N THR A 256 2.63 3.36 -4.87
CA THR A 256 4.06 3.12 -5.11
C THR A 256 4.27 1.72 -5.66
N VAL A 257 4.71 1.64 -6.91
CA VAL A 257 4.93 0.37 -7.61
C VAL A 257 6.16 -0.34 -7.03
N PHE A 258 5.99 -1.58 -6.62
CA PHE A 258 7.09 -2.40 -6.09
C PHE A 258 7.81 -3.11 -7.25
N THR A 259 9.10 -2.87 -7.51
CA THR A 259 10.02 -1.95 -6.81
C THR A 259 11.06 -1.38 -7.77
N VAL A 260 11.90 -0.44 -7.34
CA VAL A 260 13.00 0.12 -8.14
C VAL A 260 14.34 0.01 -7.41
N GLY A 261 15.40 -0.34 -8.14
CA GLY A 261 16.78 -0.42 -7.61
C GLY A 261 17.26 -1.84 -7.33
N ALA A 262 16.44 -2.86 -7.60
CA ALA A 262 16.79 -4.26 -7.50
C ALA A 262 17.31 -4.82 -8.84
N THR A 263 18.15 -4.04 -9.53
CA THR A 263 18.59 -4.35 -10.90
C THR A 263 19.58 -5.52 -10.98
N ASP A 264 20.26 -5.86 -9.88
CA ASP A 264 21.15 -7.01 -9.83
C ASP A 264 20.35 -8.31 -9.93
N SER A 265 20.74 -9.19 -10.85
CA SER A 265 20.19 -10.53 -11.03
C SER A 265 20.29 -11.42 -9.78
N GLY A 266 21.24 -11.15 -8.88
CA GLY A 266 21.36 -11.83 -7.59
C GLY A 266 20.36 -11.35 -6.53
N SER A 267 19.68 -10.22 -6.76
CA SER A 267 18.67 -9.71 -5.85
C SER A 267 17.42 -10.59 -5.90
N GLN A 268 16.93 -10.99 -4.73
CA GLN A 268 15.65 -11.69 -4.62
C GLN A 268 14.46 -10.88 -5.17
N TRP A 269 14.61 -9.54 -5.26
CA TRP A 269 13.58 -8.63 -5.75
C TRP A 269 13.69 -8.32 -7.26
N ASN A 270 14.68 -8.86 -7.96
CA ASN A 270 14.95 -8.55 -9.37
C ASN A 270 13.75 -8.80 -10.30
N GLY A 271 12.96 -9.83 -9.98
CA GLY A 271 11.76 -10.18 -10.74
C GLY A 271 10.65 -9.11 -10.69
N TRP A 272 10.63 -8.27 -9.65
CA TRP A 272 9.68 -7.17 -9.45
C TRP A 272 10.25 -5.82 -9.89
N ASP A 273 11.56 -5.72 -10.10
CA ASP A 273 12.20 -4.45 -10.43
C ASP A 273 11.60 -3.80 -11.68
N ILE A 274 11.28 -2.51 -11.58
CA ILE A 274 10.58 -1.73 -12.61
C ILE A 274 11.53 -0.92 -13.50
N HIS A 275 12.85 -1.14 -13.44
CA HIS A 275 13.82 -0.39 -14.24
C HIS A 275 13.45 -0.37 -15.73
N ASP A 276 13.07 -1.52 -16.28
CA ASP A 276 12.66 -1.70 -17.68
C ASP A 276 11.36 -0.94 -18.02
N VAL A 277 10.60 -0.53 -17.01
CA VAL A 277 9.28 0.09 -17.07
C VAL A 277 9.38 1.61 -16.87
N LEU A 278 10.50 2.14 -16.35
CA LEU A 278 10.63 3.56 -15.99
C LEU A 278 10.42 4.50 -17.18
N ILE A 279 11.01 4.20 -18.34
CA ILE A 279 10.84 5.02 -19.56
C ILE A 279 9.39 5.02 -20.05
N PRO A 280 8.74 3.86 -20.31
CA PRO A 280 7.36 3.87 -20.76
C PRO A 280 6.40 4.42 -19.69
N LEU A 281 6.69 4.26 -18.40
CA LEU A 281 5.93 4.89 -17.32
C LEU A 281 6.06 6.42 -17.34
N ALA A 282 7.26 6.96 -17.57
CA ALA A 282 7.46 8.40 -17.73
C ALA A 282 6.70 8.95 -18.95
N HIS A 283 6.68 8.22 -20.07
CA HIS A 283 5.87 8.57 -21.23
C HIS A 283 4.37 8.56 -20.91
N TYR A 284 3.88 7.58 -20.15
CA TYR A 284 2.50 7.58 -19.68
C TYR A 284 2.21 8.83 -18.82
N LEU A 285 3.04 9.12 -17.82
CA LEU A 285 2.82 10.23 -16.88
C LEU A 285 2.71 11.60 -17.58
N VAL A 286 3.50 11.86 -18.64
CA VAL A 286 3.40 13.14 -19.37
C VAL A 286 2.09 13.29 -20.16
N THR A 287 1.41 12.19 -20.48
CA THR A 287 0.10 12.20 -21.16
C THR A 287 -1.08 12.44 -20.22
N GLN A 288 -0.86 12.37 -18.90
CA GLN A 288 -1.90 12.52 -17.88
C GLN A 288 -1.96 13.95 -17.27
N ARG A 289 -1.21 14.89 -17.86
CA ARG A 289 -1.17 16.30 -17.47
C ARG A 289 -2.34 17.08 -18.05
#